data_AF-A0A804NCS9-F1
#
_entry.id   AF-A0A804NCS9-F1
#
_cell.length_a   1.000
_cell.length_b   1.000
_cell.length_c   1.000
_cell.angle_alpha   90.00
_cell.angle_beta   90.00
_cell.angle_gamma   90.00
#
_symmetry.space_group_name_H-M   'P 1'
#
loop_
_entity.id
_entity.type
_entity.pdbx_description
1 polymer ?
#
loop_
_entity_poly.entity_id
_entity_poly.type
_entity_poly.pdbx_seq_one_letter_code
_entity_poly.pdbx_strand_id
1 'polypeptide(L)'
;MLRRAAPTSAALCRRALSTTPSSSRTAAETAAVSSELNSVLLRSLKEHYLEVCKMTPPPKVSPPKPFTIVKGALDQPSGPVLRREYGEDGEEISISVARLANILPAGADSDSDGTGEGGGMSASISQLLLHVDISKPGIGKSMQFLCGLYPDALGIHSVCLRSKNADPFDGDMTSKGEYRGRIFQ
;
A
#
# COMPACT_ATOMS: atom_id res chain seq x y z
N MET A 1 -9.49 -49.92 31.24
CA MET A 1 -10.84 -50.47 31.53
C MET A 1 -11.72 -50.29 30.29
N LEU A 2 -12.42 -51.36 29.88
CA LEU A 2 -13.61 -51.44 28.97
C LEU A 2 -13.45 -50.82 27.56
N ARG A 3 -13.13 -51.53 26.45
CA ARG A 3 -13.76 -52.68 25.73
C ARG A 3 -15.22 -52.50 25.30
N ARG A 4 -15.45 -52.28 23.99
CA ARG A 4 -16.51 -52.87 23.12
C ARG A 4 -16.26 -52.40 21.67
N ALA A 5 -15.77 -53.21 20.72
CA ALA A 5 -16.31 -54.40 20.03
C ALA A 5 -17.35 -54.07 18.92
N ALA A 6 -16.99 -54.50 17.69
CA ALA A 6 -17.73 -54.46 16.41
C ALA A 6 -18.84 -55.55 16.35
N PRO A 7 -19.48 -56.01 15.23
CA PRO A 7 -18.92 -56.19 13.87
C PRO A 7 -19.87 -56.11 12.63
N THR A 8 -19.22 -56.19 11.45
CA THR A 8 -19.59 -56.87 10.18
C THR A 8 -20.98 -56.75 9.56
N SER A 9 -21.01 -56.27 8.31
CA SER A 9 -21.66 -57.00 7.21
C SER A 9 -20.95 -56.72 5.87
N ALA A 10 -20.78 -57.77 5.07
CA ALA A 10 -20.11 -57.78 3.78
C ALA A 10 -21.13 -57.74 2.64
N ALA A 11 -20.81 -57.07 1.53
CA ALA A 11 -21.33 -57.45 0.21
C ALA A 11 -20.45 -56.89 -0.91
N LEU A 12 -20.09 -57.79 -1.82
CA LEU A 12 -19.41 -57.58 -3.08
C LEU A 12 -20.17 -56.58 -3.97
N CYS A 13 -19.44 -55.74 -4.71
CA CYS A 13 -19.69 -55.57 -6.14
C CYS A 13 -18.48 -54.99 -6.88
N ARG A 14 -18.24 -55.61 -8.04
CA ARG A 14 -17.16 -55.43 -9.01
C ARG A 14 -17.12 -54.00 -9.57
N ARG A 15 -15.95 -53.43 -9.81
CA ARG A 15 -15.76 -52.60 -11.01
C ARG A 15 -14.33 -52.63 -11.54
N ALA A 16 -14.30 -52.71 -12.87
CA ALA A 16 -13.22 -52.96 -13.79
C ALA A 16 -11.96 -52.10 -13.61
N LEU A 17 -10.84 -52.73 -13.98
CA LEU A 17 -9.63 -52.07 -14.46
C LEU A 17 -9.96 -51.20 -15.69
N SER A 18 -9.66 -49.91 -15.62
CA SER A 18 -9.38 -49.09 -16.79
C SER A 18 -8.16 -48.23 -16.51
N THR A 19 -7.10 -48.57 -17.22
CA THR A 19 -5.84 -47.87 -17.36
C THR A 19 -6.06 -46.48 -17.97
N THR A 20 -5.62 -45.40 -17.29
CA THR A 20 -5.24 -44.14 -17.92
C THR A 20 -3.97 -43.59 -17.26
N PRO A 21 -2.79 -43.73 -17.91
CA PRO A 21 -1.60 -42.98 -17.52
C PRO A 21 -1.56 -41.72 -18.39
N SER A 22 -2.41 -40.72 -18.13
CA SER A 22 -2.38 -39.50 -18.94
C SER A 22 -3.00 -38.30 -18.24
N SER A 23 -2.39 -37.86 -17.13
CA SER A 23 -2.60 -36.52 -16.57
C SER A 23 -1.32 -35.97 -15.94
N SER A 24 -0.17 -36.26 -16.56
CA SER A 24 1.14 -35.67 -16.21
C SER A 24 1.65 -34.71 -17.28
N ARG A 25 1.23 -34.87 -18.55
CA ARG A 25 1.69 -34.02 -19.66
C ARG A 25 1.20 -32.57 -19.52
N THR A 26 -0.08 -32.35 -19.16
CA THR A 26 -0.63 -31.00 -18.95
C THR A 26 0.00 -30.28 -17.76
N ALA A 27 0.30 -30.99 -16.68
CA ALA A 27 0.97 -30.40 -15.51
C ALA A 27 2.43 -30.04 -15.83
N ALA A 28 3.16 -30.91 -16.54
CA ALA A 28 4.53 -30.64 -16.96
C ALA A 28 4.60 -29.51 -18.01
N GLU A 29 3.67 -29.46 -18.96
CA GLU A 29 3.57 -28.37 -19.94
C GLU A 29 3.23 -27.03 -19.27
N THR A 30 2.25 -27.01 -18.35
CA THR A 30 1.92 -25.80 -17.58
C THR A 30 3.10 -25.34 -16.73
N ALA A 31 3.83 -26.26 -16.10
CA ALA A 31 5.04 -25.96 -15.34
C ALA A 31 6.17 -25.43 -16.23
N ALA A 32 6.36 -26.00 -17.43
CA ALA A 32 7.34 -25.54 -18.41
C ALA A 32 7.00 -24.13 -18.92
N VAL A 33 5.75 -23.89 -19.32
CA VAL A 33 5.25 -22.56 -19.71
C VAL A 33 5.44 -21.56 -18.56
N SER A 34 5.12 -21.93 -17.33
CA SER A 34 5.36 -21.08 -16.16
C SER A 34 6.85 -20.77 -15.97
N SER A 35 7.73 -21.74 -16.16
CA SER A 35 9.18 -21.55 -16.06
C SER A 35 9.74 -20.66 -17.17
N GLU A 36 9.23 -20.79 -18.40
CA GLU A 36 9.59 -19.93 -19.54
C GLU A 36 9.10 -18.50 -19.32
N LEU A 37 7.84 -18.32 -18.91
CA LEU A 37 7.27 -17.01 -18.57
C LEU A 37 8.05 -16.34 -17.43
N ASN A 38 8.39 -17.09 -16.39
CA ASN A 38 9.25 -16.60 -15.30
C ASN A 38 10.63 -16.18 -15.82
N SER A 39 11.23 -16.95 -16.73
CA SER A 39 12.54 -16.59 -17.32
C SER A 39 12.47 -15.31 -18.17
N VAL A 40 11.38 -15.12 -18.92
CA VAL A 40 11.13 -13.91 -19.73
C VAL A 40 10.92 -12.70 -18.81
N LEU A 41 10.11 -12.85 -17.76
CA LEU A 41 9.88 -11.79 -16.78
C LEU A 41 11.18 -11.41 -16.06
N LEU A 42 11.97 -12.38 -15.62
CA LEU A 42 13.27 -12.14 -14.97
C LEU A 42 14.26 -11.44 -15.91
N ARG A 43 14.28 -11.82 -17.20
CA ARG A 43 15.09 -11.13 -18.21
C ARG A 43 14.65 -9.68 -18.37
N SER A 44 13.34 -9.44 -18.51
CA SER A 44 12.76 -8.10 -18.64
C SER A 44 13.06 -7.23 -17.42
N LEU A 45 12.87 -7.75 -16.20
CA LEU A 45 13.20 -7.03 -14.96
C LEU A 45 14.69 -6.70 -14.86
N LYS A 46 15.56 -7.63 -15.29
CA LYS A 46 17.02 -7.40 -15.32
C LYS A 46 17.40 -6.33 -16.34
N GLU A 47 16.84 -6.38 -17.55
CA GLU A 47 17.07 -5.38 -18.59
C GLU A 47 16.59 -3.99 -18.14
N HIS A 48 15.38 -3.91 -17.59
CA HIS A 48 14.83 -2.67 -17.03
C HIS A 48 15.67 -2.14 -15.87
N TYR A 49 16.12 -3.00 -14.95
CA TYR A 49 17.03 -2.59 -13.88
C TYR A 49 18.33 -1.97 -14.44
N LEU A 50 18.94 -2.61 -15.45
CA LEU A 50 20.16 -2.09 -16.07
C LEU A 50 19.93 -0.78 -16.82
N GLU A 51 18.75 -0.58 -17.40
CA GLU A 51 18.35 0.68 -18.01
C GLU A 51 18.17 1.79 -16.96
N VAL A 52 17.43 1.53 -15.88
CA VAL A 52 17.23 2.46 -14.77
C VAL A 52 18.56 2.85 -14.12
N CYS A 53 19.51 1.92 -14.02
CA CYS A 53 20.84 2.22 -13.47
C CYS A 53 21.69 3.16 -14.34
N LYS A 54 21.36 3.34 -15.64
CA LYS A 54 22.03 4.33 -16.50
C LYS A 54 21.50 5.75 -16.28
N MET A 55 20.34 5.88 -15.62
CA MET A 55 19.76 7.18 -15.33
C MET A 55 20.46 7.82 -14.13
N THR A 56 20.68 9.13 -14.18
CA THR A 56 21.19 9.89 -13.03
C THR A 56 20.13 9.91 -11.94
N PRO A 57 20.42 9.40 -10.72
CA PRO A 57 19.43 9.40 -9.65
C PRO A 57 19.06 10.83 -9.25
N PRO A 58 17.81 11.08 -8.82
CA PRO A 58 17.44 12.38 -8.26
C PRO A 58 18.40 12.79 -7.14
N PRO A 59 18.75 14.09 -7.06
CA PRO A 59 19.65 14.57 -6.03
C PRO A 59 19.06 14.28 -4.64
N LYS A 60 19.92 13.84 -3.71
CA LYS A 60 19.50 13.64 -2.32
C LYS A 60 19.20 15.00 -1.69
N VAL A 61 17.93 15.26 -1.39
CA VAL A 61 17.49 16.46 -0.68
C VAL A 61 17.30 16.14 0.81
N SER A 62 17.87 16.96 1.68
CA SER A 62 17.58 16.92 3.10
C SER A 62 16.24 17.61 3.37
N PRO A 63 15.49 17.21 4.41
CA PRO A 63 14.28 17.93 4.79
C PRO A 63 14.60 19.41 5.10
N PRO A 64 13.67 20.34 4.83
CA PRO A 64 13.81 21.73 5.24
C PRO A 64 13.98 21.82 6.76
N LYS A 65 14.97 22.59 7.23
CA LYS A 65 15.11 22.83 8.67
C LYS A 65 13.85 23.54 9.22
N PRO A 66 13.36 23.19 10.42
CA PRO A 66 13.94 22.27 11.40
C PRO A 66 13.30 20.86 11.39
N PHE A 67 12.80 20.37 10.25
CA PHE A 67 12.27 19.02 10.16
C PHE A 67 13.37 17.95 10.18
N THR A 68 13.04 16.81 10.78
CA THR A 68 13.88 15.61 10.87
C THR A 68 13.12 14.42 10.30
N ILE A 69 13.84 13.44 9.73
CA ILE A 69 13.24 12.20 9.24
C ILE A 69 13.09 11.23 10.42
N VAL A 70 11.89 10.72 10.64
CA VAL A 70 11.65 9.67 11.63
C VAL A 70 12.27 8.37 11.14
N LYS A 71 13.19 7.80 11.92
CA LYS A 71 13.86 6.53 11.58
C LYS A 71 12.84 5.40 11.51
N GLY A 72 12.98 4.53 10.51
CA GLY A 72 12.09 3.38 10.28
C GLY A 72 10.74 3.73 9.65
N ALA A 73 10.46 5.01 9.36
CA ALA A 73 9.21 5.40 8.71
C ALA A 73 9.07 4.85 7.29
N LEU A 74 10.18 4.59 6.59
CA LEU A 74 10.15 3.93 5.28
C LEU A 74 9.64 2.50 5.32
N ASP A 75 9.77 1.82 6.46
CA ASP A 75 9.34 0.44 6.66
C ASP A 75 7.87 0.36 7.11
N GLN A 76 7.26 1.50 7.44
CA GLN A 76 5.87 1.57 7.86
C GLN A 76 4.93 1.64 6.65
N PRO A 77 3.75 1.00 6.70
CA PRO A 77 2.73 1.12 5.66
C PRO A 77 2.32 2.57 5.36
N SER A 78 2.40 3.45 6.36
CA SER A 78 2.09 4.88 6.23
C SER A 78 3.15 5.69 5.47
N GLY A 79 4.31 5.10 5.15
CA GLY A 79 5.39 5.77 4.43
C GLY A 79 6.23 6.73 5.29
N PRO A 80 7.16 7.46 4.66
CA PRO A 80 8.12 8.32 5.34
C PRO A 80 7.43 9.44 6.13
N VAL A 81 7.94 9.71 7.33
CA VAL A 81 7.43 10.75 8.23
C VAL A 81 8.52 11.79 8.52
N LEU A 82 8.17 13.07 8.31
CA LEU A 82 8.94 14.22 8.77
C LEU A 82 8.37 14.72 10.09
N ARG A 83 9.24 15.02 11.05
CA ARG A 83 8.85 15.51 12.38
C ARG A 83 9.58 16.79 12.74
N ARG A 84 8.86 17.70 13.41
CA ARG A 84 9.38 18.93 14.01
C ARG A 84 8.65 19.23 15.33
N GLU A 85 9.34 19.87 16.27
CA GLU A 85 8.73 20.56 17.42
C GLU A 85 8.39 22.03 17.07
N TYR A 86 7.29 22.51 17.61
CA TYR A 86 6.72 23.82 17.36
C TYR A 86 6.28 24.48 18.67
N GLY A 87 6.59 25.76 18.81
CA GLY A 87 6.25 26.55 20.00
C GLY A 87 7.03 26.18 21.26
N GLU A 88 6.76 26.93 22.34
CA GLU A 88 7.36 26.71 23.67
C GLU A 88 6.64 25.60 24.45
N ASP A 89 5.38 25.33 24.10
CA ASP A 89 4.54 24.33 24.76
C ASP A 89 4.80 22.88 24.28
N GLY A 90 5.83 22.68 23.44
CA GLY A 90 6.24 21.36 22.96
C GLY A 90 5.29 20.72 21.95
N GLU A 91 4.63 21.50 21.10
CA GLU A 91 3.75 20.96 20.06
C GLU A 91 4.57 20.19 19.02
N GLU A 92 4.08 19.04 18.57
CA GLU A 92 4.76 18.18 17.61
C GLU A 92 3.99 18.18 16.29
N ILE A 93 4.69 18.49 15.21
CA ILE A 93 4.18 18.42 13.84
C ILE A 93 4.80 17.22 13.15
N SER A 94 3.96 16.27 12.75
CA SER A 94 4.34 15.10 11.95
C SER A 94 3.68 15.16 10.57
N ILE A 95 4.47 14.96 9.51
CA ILE A 95 4.01 15.00 8.12
C ILE A 95 4.36 13.65 7.47
N SER A 96 3.35 12.92 7.00
CA SER A 96 3.51 11.69 6.24
C SER A 96 2.95 11.85 4.82
N VAL A 97 3.47 11.05 3.88
CA VAL A 97 3.06 11.07 2.47
C VAL A 97 2.38 9.75 2.13
N ALA A 98 1.12 9.82 1.70
CA ALA A 98 0.38 8.71 1.12
C ALA A 98 0.28 8.88 -0.41
N ARG A 99 0.48 7.81 -1.17
CA ARG A 99 0.25 7.78 -2.63
C ARG A 99 -1.09 7.11 -2.91
N LEU A 100 -1.93 7.72 -3.73
CA LEU A 100 -3.19 7.11 -4.18
C LEU A 100 -2.97 5.78 -4.91
N ALA A 101 -1.90 5.63 -5.70
CA ALA A 101 -1.55 4.39 -6.38
C ALA A 101 -1.21 3.22 -5.43
N ASN A 102 -0.91 3.50 -4.15
CA ASN A 102 -0.71 2.47 -3.13
C ASN A 102 -2.01 2.12 -2.37
N ILE A 103 -3.07 2.91 -2.56
CA ILE A 103 -4.39 2.72 -1.91
C ILE A 103 -5.35 2.03 -2.87
N LEU A 104 -5.23 2.29 -4.17
CA LEU A 104 -6.05 1.66 -5.18
C LEU A 104 -5.51 0.27 -5.57
N PRO A 105 -6.37 -0.75 -5.67
CA PRO A 105 -5.96 -2.07 -6.13
C PRO A 105 -5.37 -1.97 -7.55
N ALA A 106 -4.35 -2.77 -7.82
CA ALA A 106 -3.74 -2.88 -9.14
C ALA A 106 -4.83 -3.12 -10.20
N GLY A 107 -5.14 -2.11 -11.01
CA GLY A 107 -6.24 -2.12 -11.97
C GLY A 107 -7.17 -0.91 -11.96
N ALA A 108 -7.02 0.03 -11.01
CA ALA A 108 -7.79 1.29 -11.02
C ALA A 108 -7.15 2.42 -11.84
N ASP A 109 -5.91 2.24 -12.32
CA ASP A 109 -5.19 3.22 -13.17
C ASP A 109 -5.61 3.14 -14.66
N SER A 110 -6.74 2.49 -14.94
CA SER A 110 -7.28 2.37 -16.29
C SER A 110 -8.19 3.56 -16.60
N ASP A 111 -7.90 4.21 -17.73
CA ASP A 111 -8.80 5.09 -18.50
C ASP A 111 -8.81 6.58 -18.15
N SER A 112 -7.70 7.25 -18.48
CA SER A 112 -7.76 8.61 -19.03
C SER A 112 -7.04 8.63 -20.37
N ASP A 113 -7.74 8.16 -21.39
CA ASP A 113 -7.44 8.35 -22.81
C ASP A 113 -7.36 9.87 -23.09
N GLY A 114 -6.14 10.39 -23.07
CA GLY A 114 -5.83 11.82 -23.23
C GLY A 114 -4.59 11.96 -24.08
N THR A 115 -4.76 11.80 -25.38
CA THR A 115 -3.81 12.14 -26.45
C THR A 115 -3.30 13.58 -26.27
N GLY A 116 -2.11 13.73 -25.69
CA GLY A 116 -1.51 15.04 -25.44
C GLY A 116 -0.02 14.92 -25.14
N GLU A 117 0.78 14.93 -26.20
CA GLU A 117 2.23 15.02 -26.16
C GLU A 117 2.66 16.26 -25.35
N GLY A 118 3.30 16.08 -24.17
CA GLY A 118 4.00 17.17 -23.47
C GLY A 118 3.83 17.34 -21.94
N GLY A 119 3.14 16.46 -21.20
CA GLY A 119 2.74 16.74 -19.80
C GLY A 119 3.14 15.76 -18.68
N GLY A 120 4.01 14.77 -18.94
CA GLY A 120 4.08 13.53 -18.16
C GLY A 120 4.51 13.57 -16.68
N MET A 121 4.99 14.69 -16.13
CA MET A 121 5.40 14.74 -14.70
C MET A 121 4.38 15.41 -13.78
N SER A 122 3.47 16.25 -14.28
CA SER A 122 2.50 16.95 -13.44
C SER A 122 1.35 16.04 -12.98
N ALA A 123 0.98 15.04 -13.79
CA ALA A 123 -0.12 14.13 -13.49
C ALA A 123 0.15 13.13 -12.35
N SER A 124 1.42 12.88 -12.01
CA SER A 124 1.77 11.93 -10.94
C SER A 124 1.90 12.59 -9.57
N ILE A 125 2.24 13.88 -9.51
CA ILE A 125 2.34 14.61 -8.23
C ILE A 125 0.96 14.92 -7.64
N SER A 126 -0.06 15.07 -8.49
CA SER A 126 -1.46 15.29 -8.08
C SER A 126 -2.08 14.10 -7.33
N GLN A 127 -1.41 12.94 -7.34
CA GLN A 127 -1.82 11.75 -6.61
C GLN A 127 -1.16 11.61 -5.23
N LEU A 128 -0.33 12.58 -4.82
CA LEU A 128 0.27 12.62 -3.48
C LEU A 128 -0.67 13.31 -2.50
N LEU A 129 -1.00 12.60 -1.43
CA LEU A 129 -1.70 13.14 -0.28
C LEU A 129 -0.72 13.28 0.88
N LEU A 130 -0.74 14.45 1.53
CA LEU A 130 -0.02 14.72 2.76
C LEU A 130 -0.98 14.55 3.93
N HIS A 131 -0.59 13.74 4.91
CA HIS A 131 -1.25 13.71 6.20
C HIS A 131 -0.39 14.49 7.19
N VAL A 132 -0.98 15.52 7.80
CA VAL A 132 -0.32 16.35 8.81
C VAL A 132 -1.00 16.11 10.13
N ASP A 133 -0.27 15.59 11.12
CA ASP A 133 -0.73 15.41 12.49
C ASP A 133 -0.02 16.44 13.39
N ILE A 134 -0.83 17.22 14.11
CA ILE A 134 -0.36 18.20 15.09
C ILE A 134 -0.83 17.73 16.46
N SER A 135 0.11 17.40 17.33
CA SER A 135 -0.18 16.95 18.68
C SER A 135 0.48 17.86 19.71
N LYS A 136 -0.10 17.91 20.91
CA LYS A 136 0.44 18.69 22.03
C LYS A 136 0.56 17.80 23.26
N PRO A 137 1.68 17.83 23.99
CA PRO A 137 1.84 17.06 25.21
C PRO A 137 0.76 17.42 26.22
N GLY A 138 0.23 16.42 26.92
CA GLY A 138 -0.88 16.58 27.87
C GLY A 138 -2.27 16.67 27.23
N ILE A 139 -2.37 16.86 25.91
CA ILE A 139 -3.66 16.84 25.19
C ILE A 139 -3.81 15.48 24.51
N GLY A 140 -4.81 14.71 24.93
CA GLY A 140 -5.11 13.37 24.38
C GLY A 140 -5.70 13.37 22.96
N LYS A 141 -5.68 14.52 22.27
CA LYS A 141 -6.22 14.72 20.92
C LYS A 141 -5.16 15.37 20.04
N SER A 142 -5.12 14.99 18.77
CA SER A 142 -4.33 15.64 17.73
C SER A 142 -5.24 16.26 16.67
N MET A 143 -4.76 17.32 16.04
CA MET A 143 -5.39 17.93 14.87
C MET A 143 -4.77 17.35 13.61
N GLN A 144 -5.61 16.79 12.75
CA GLN A 144 -5.17 16.13 11.52
C GLN A 144 -5.66 16.90 10.30
N PHE A 145 -4.75 17.13 9.35
CA PHE A 145 -5.04 17.69 8.05
C PHE A 145 -4.79 16.63 6.98
N LEU A 146 -5.72 16.53 6.04
CA LEU A 146 -5.50 15.86 4.78
C LEU A 146 -5.29 16.93 3.72
N CYS A 147 -4.15 16.89 3.02
CA CYS A 147 -3.81 17.88 2.01
C CYS A 147 -3.45 17.21 0.68
N GLY A 148 -3.88 17.80 -0.43
CA GLY A 148 -3.44 17.45 -1.77
C GLY A 148 -2.28 18.34 -2.22
N LEU A 149 -1.32 17.74 -2.93
CA LEU A 149 -0.26 18.48 -3.62
C LEU A 149 -0.68 18.83 -5.05
N TYR A 150 -0.62 20.13 -5.36
CA TYR A 150 -0.79 20.68 -6.70
C TYR A 150 0.57 21.20 -7.20
N PRO A 151 0.77 21.41 -8.52
CA PRO A 151 2.06 21.84 -9.06
C PRO A 151 2.65 23.11 -8.43
N ASP A 152 1.81 24.02 -7.94
CA ASP A 152 2.18 25.33 -7.39
C ASP A 152 1.63 25.60 -5.97
N ALA A 153 0.80 24.69 -5.43
CA ALA A 153 0.07 24.91 -4.20
C ALA A 153 -0.16 23.64 -3.40
N LEU A 154 -0.52 23.82 -2.13
CA LEU A 154 -1.03 22.78 -1.27
C LEU A 154 -2.48 23.12 -0.92
N GLY A 155 -3.41 22.21 -1.24
CA GLY A 155 -4.82 22.36 -0.91
C GLY A 155 -5.19 21.53 0.30
N ILE A 156 -5.91 22.12 1.25
CA ILE A 156 -6.43 21.39 2.42
C ILE A 156 -7.76 20.75 2.00
N HIS A 157 -7.84 19.42 2.06
CA HIS A 157 -9.05 18.66 1.73
C HIS A 157 -9.94 18.45 2.95
N SER A 158 -9.36 18.23 4.13
CA SER A 158 -10.15 18.10 5.37
C SER A 158 -9.33 18.41 6.61
N VAL A 159 -9.99 18.88 7.66
CA VAL A 159 -9.41 19.02 9.01
C VAL A 159 -10.28 18.28 10.02
N CYS A 160 -9.67 17.46 10.87
CA CYS A 160 -10.35 16.77 11.96
C CYS A 160 -9.56 16.80 13.27
N LEU A 161 -10.26 16.56 14.39
CA LEU A 161 -9.66 16.35 15.70
C LEU A 161 -9.81 14.87 16.04
N ARG A 162 -8.70 14.17 16.22
CA ARG A 162 -8.67 12.73 16.54
C ARG A 162 -8.10 12.51 17.93
N SER A 163 -8.64 11.55 18.68
CA SER A 163 -8.00 11.04 19.89
C SER A 163 -6.71 10.30 19.55
N LYS A 164 -5.62 10.53 20.30
CA LYS A 164 -4.32 9.86 20.08
C LYS A 164 -4.41 8.33 20.25
N ASN A 165 -5.43 7.85 20.96
CA ASN A 165 -5.67 6.42 21.22
C ASN A 165 -6.65 5.78 20.23
N ALA A 166 -7.12 6.52 19.21
CA ALA A 166 -7.90 5.93 18.13
C ALA A 166 -6.95 5.24 17.15
N ASP A 167 -7.21 3.97 16.85
CA ASP A 167 -6.33 3.14 16.03
C ASP A 167 -5.95 3.85 14.72
N PRO A 168 -4.64 4.00 14.43
CA PRO A 168 -4.19 4.63 13.20
C PRO A 168 -4.48 3.69 12.03
N PHE A 169 -5.49 4.06 11.23
CA PHE A 169 -5.69 3.55 9.87
C PHE A 169 -5.86 2.02 9.80
N ASP A 170 -6.72 1.45 10.63
CA ASP A 170 -7.36 0.20 10.23
C ASP A 170 -8.28 0.55 9.05
N GLY A 171 -8.12 -0.14 7.92
CA GLY A 171 -8.86 0.11 6.66
C GLY A 171 -10.36 -0.18 6.76
N ASP A 172 -10.88 -0.33 7.97
CA ASP A 172 -12.27 -0.50 8.27
C ASP A 172 -12.96 0.87 8.32
N MET A 173 -13.77 1.15 7.29
CA MET A 173 -14.64 2.34 7.23
C MET A 173 -15.72 2.36 8.33
N THR A 174 -15.67 1.48 9.32
CA THR A 174 -16.71 1.29 10.34
C THR A 174 -16.30 1.62 11.78
N SER A 175 -15.23 2.38 12.02
CA SER A 175 -15.04 3.04 13.33
C SER A 175 -16.15 4.08 13.57
N LYS A 176 -17.31 3.59 14.00
CA LYS A 176 -18.54 4.33 14.28
C LYS A 176 -18.28 5.33 15.41
N GLY A 177 -18.00 6.58 15.08
CA GLY A 177 -18.26 7.69 16.00
C GLY A 177 -17.26 8.85 15.99
N GLU A 178 -16.10 8.73 15.35
CA GLU A 178 -15.13 9.84 15.37
C GLU A 178 -15.33 10.80 14.20
N TYR A 179 -15.44 12.09 14.51
CA TYR A 179 -15.70 13.12 13.51
C TYR A 179 -14.50 13.26 12.57
N ARG A 180 -14.66 12.83 11.32
CA ARG A 180 -13.61 12.86 10.29
C ARG A 180 -13.35 14.23 9.67
N GLY A 181 -13.93 15.30 10.22
CA GLY A 181 -13.80 16.63 9.67
C GLY A 181 -14.84 16.96 8.59
N ARG A 182 -14.90 18.23 8.20
CA ARG A 182 -15.56 18.61 6.94
C ARG A 182 -14.58 18.38 5.79
N ILE A 183 -15.08 17.86 4.69
CA ILE A 183 -14.38 17.88 3.41
C ILE A 183 -14.66 19.25 2.79
N PHE A 184 -13.61 19.98 2.41
CA PHE A 184 -13.75 21.25 1.71
C PHE A 184 -14.04 21.00 0.22
N GLN A 185 -14.92 21.84 -0.36
CA GLN A 185 -15.25 21.84 -1.78
C GLN A 185 -14.30 22.76 -2.56
#